data_AF-A0A949XUB9-F1
#
_entry.id   AF-A0A949XUB9-F1
#
_cell.length_a   1.000
_cell.length_b   1.000
_cell.length_c   1.000
_cell.angle_alpha   90.00
_cell.angle_beta   90.00
_cell.angle_gamma   90.00
#
_symmetry.space_group_name_H-M   'P 1'
#
loop_
_entity.id
_entity.type
_entity.pdbx_description
1 polymer ?
#
loop_
_entity_poly.entity_id
_entity_poly.type
_entity_poly.pdbx_seq_one_letter_code
_entity_poly.pdbx_strand_id
1 'polypeptide(L)'
;MESTSKSLEAQLADALREQEELRRNLQSCQSALTDAKREIEQSWQAVKDANDELQQFVYAASHDLQQPLRSIGTYAQLLQREYSDDKHAAEFTAFIVDGTNQMGLLIRDLLTYSRTGTSTRRANISLNGPLQWAMLKLTPEIRETGAHIQHGDLPEAYVDEMQIAQVFDCLIGNALKYRGDQPPEISVAANEDPDGLVVSVKDNGQGIEPRFHDQVFVPFKRLHGKDVPGSGLGLAIARKIVRAHGGRIWVESDGKHGSTFNFSLPW
;
A
#
# COMPACT_ATOMS: atom_id res chain seq x y z
N MET A 1 -20.36 -70.07 -28.91
CA MET A 1 -20.09 -69.88 -27.46
C MET A 1 -18.60 -69.72 -27.19
N GLU A 2 -17.73 -70.58 -27.74
CA GLU A 2 -16.28 -70.52 -27.51
C GLU A 2 -15.59 -69.28 -28.12
N SER A 3 -16.02 -68.83 -29.31
CA SER A 3 -15.51 -67.62 -29.96
C SER A 3 -15.91 -66.32 -29.25
N THR A 4 -17.11 -66.27 -28.68
CA THR A 4 -17.60 -65.12 -27.90
C THR A 4 -16.92 -65.03 -26.53
N SER A 5 -16.60 -66.16 -25.89
CA SER A 5 -15.83 -66.20 -24.63
C SER A 5 -14.41 -65.66 -24.83
N LYS A 6 -13.72 -66.10 -25.88
CA LYS A 6 -12.36 -65.61 -26.21
C LYS A 6 -12.32 -64.11 -26.55
N SER A 7 -13.38 -63.59 -27.19
CA SER A 7 -13.51 -62.16 -27.47
C SER A 7 -13.72 -61.32 -26.21
N LEU A 8 -14.49 -61.84 -25.24
CA LEU A 8 -14.75 -61.14 -23.96
C LEU A 8 -13.49 -61.12 -23.09
N GLU A 9 -12.74 -62.23 -23.07
CA GLU A 9 -11.47 -62.35 -22.35
C GLU A 9 -10.41 -61.38 -22.89
N ALA A 10 -10.33 -61.22 -24.22
CA ALA A 10 -9.43 -60.25 -24.84
C ALA A 10 -9.81 -58.80 -24.50
N GLN A 11 -11.11 -58.46 -24.56
CA GLN A 11 -11.60 -57.12 -24.18
C GLN A 11 -11.36 -56.81 -22.70
N LEU A 12 -11.53 -57.80 -21.81
CA LEU A 12 -11.25 -57.65 -20.39
C LEU A 12 -9.76 -57.45 -20.12
N ALA A 13 -8.89 -58.18 -20.84
CA ALA A 13 -7.44 -58.03 -20.73
C ALA A 13 -6.96 -56.65 -21.19
N ASP A 14 -7.51 -56.12 -22.28
CA ASP A 14 -7.16 -54.77 -22.77
C ASP A 14 -7.70 -53.67 -21.84
N ALA A 15 -8.92 -53.80 -21.33
CA ALA A 15 -9.48 -52.85 -20.35
C ALA A 15 -8.68 -52.84 -19.03
N LEU A 16 -8.17 -53.99 -18.57
CA LEU A 16 -7.31 -54.08 -17.39
C LEU A 16 -5.95 -53.40 -17.62
N ARG A 17 -5.36 -53.56 -18.82
CA ARG A 17 -4.12 -52.86 -19.19
C ARG A 17 -4.32 -51.34 -19.23
N GLU A 18 -5.40 -50.87 -19.84
CA GLU A 18 -5.73 -49.45 -19.90
C GLU A 18 -5.98 -48.88 -18.49
N GLN A 19 -6.65 -49.64 -17.61
CA GLN A 19 -6.84 -49.25 -16.21
C GLN A 19 -5.52 -49.17 -15.43
N GLU A 20 -4.58 -50.09 -15.66
CA GLU A 20 -3.25 -50.06 -15.05
C GLU A 20 -2.42 -48.87 -15.55
N GLU A 21 -2.46 -48.56 -16.85
CA GLU A 21 -1.80 -47.38 -17.43
C GLU A 21 -2.38 -46.08 -16.87
N LEU A 22 -3.70 -45.94 -16.81
CA LEU A 22 -4.36 -44.79 -16.21
C LEU A 22 -3.99 -44.63 -14.73
N ARG A 23 -3.91 -45.73 -13.97
CA ARG A 23 -3.45 -45.69 -12.57
C ARG A 23 -2.00 -45.23 -12.44
N ARG A 24 -1.10 -45.73 -13.30
CA ARG A 24 0.31 -45.29 -13.32
C ARG A 24 0.42 -43.80 -13.66
N ASN A 25 -0.32 -43.33 -14.65
CA ASN A 25 -0.35 -41.91 -15.04
C ASN A 25 -0.91 -41.04 -13.91
N LEU A 26 -2.01 -41.46 -13.26
CA LEU A 26 -2.58 -40.74 -12.13
C LEU A 26 -1.59 -40.66 -10.95
N GLN A 27 -0.91 -41.76 -10.65
CA GLN A 27 0.09 -41.81 -9.58
C GLN A 27 1.30 -40.93 -9.89
N SER A 28 1.77 -40.91 -11.14
CA SER A 28 2.83 -40.01 -11.59
C SER A 28 2.40 -38.53 -11.47
N CYS A 29 1.18 -38.20 -11.91
CA CYS A 29 0.63 -36.85 -11.81
C CYS A 29 0.45 -36.40 -10.35
N GLN A 30 0.02 -37.31 -9.46
CA GLN A 30 -0.09 -37.03 -8.02
C GLN A 30 1.28 -36.79 -7.37
N SER A 31 2.30 -37.57 -7.76
CA SER A 31 3.68 -37.33 -7.29
C SER A 31 4.16 -35.97 -7.74
N ALA A 32 4.06 -35.66 -9.04
CA ALA A 32 4.48 -34.38 -9.60
C ALA A 32 3.76 -33.18 -8.95
N LEU A 33 2.46 -33.31 -8.67
CA LEU A 33 1.69 -32.28 -7.97
C LEU A 33 2.17 -32.09 -6.53
N THR A 34 2.51 -33.19 -5.84
CA THR A 34 3.01 -33.14 -4.46
C THR A 34 4.39 -32.49 -4.40
N ASP A 35 5.26 -32.81 -5.36
CA ASP A 35 6.60 -32.23 -5.47
C ASP A 35 6.52 -30.73 -5.81
N ALA A 36 5.70 -30.34 -6.79
CA ALA A 36 5.46 -28.94 -7.12
C ALA A 36 4.88 -28.15 -5.93
N LYS A 37 3.93 -28.74 -5.18
CA LYS A 37 3.38 -28.12 -3.98
C LYS A 37 4.46 -27.91 -2.91
N ARG A 38 5.36 -28.90 -2.73
CA ARG A 38 6.47 -28.79 -1.78
C ARG A 38 7.47 -27.71 -2.22
N GLU A 39 7.82 -27.63 -3.50
CA GLU A 39 8.71 -26.59 -4.02
C GLU A 39 8.12 -25.18 -3.83
N ILE A 40 6.82 -25.01 -4.11
CA ILE A 40 6.11 -23.75 -3.89
C ILE A 40 6.15 -23.38 -2.40
N GLU A 41 5.86 -24.32 -1.50
CA GLU A 41 5.88 -24.07 -0.05
C GLU A 41 7.29 -23.68 0.44
N GLN A 42 8.32 -24.38 -0.03
CA GLN A 42 9.71 -24.08 0.31
C GLN A 42 10.13 -22.70 -0.20
N SER A 43 9.80 -22.38 -1.45
CA SER A 43 10.08 -21.07 -2.04
C SER A 43 9.33 -19.96 -1.31
N TRP A 44 8.06 -20.19 -0.95
CA TRP A 44 7.25 -19.25 -0.20
C TRP A 44 7.84 -18.98 1.18
N GLN A 45 8.25 -20.03 1.90
CA GLN A 45 8.88 -19.90 3.21
C GLN A 45 10.22 -19.15 3.11
N ALA A 46 11.06 -19.44 2.12
CA ALA A 46 12.33 -18.72 1.91
C ALA A 46 12.11 -17.23 1.61
N VAL A 47 11.12 -16.90 0.77
CA VAL A 47 10.75 -15.50 0.48
C VAL A 47 10.25 -14.79 1.74
N LYS A 48 9.45 -15.48 2.56
CA LYS A 48 8.94 -14.95 3.83
C LYS A 48 10.07 -14.69 4.82
N ASP A 49 10.97 -15.64 5.02
CA ASP A 49 12.11 -15.50 5.93
C ASP A 49 13.02 -14.34 5.50
N ALA A 50 13.32 -14.23 4.21
CA ALA A 50 14.10 -13.13 3.65
C ALA A 50 13.40 -11.76 3.81
N ASN A 51 12.07 -11.73 3.65
CA ASN A 51 11.28 -10.52 3.89
C ASN A 51 11.32 -10.11 5.37
N ASP A 52 11.17 -11.06 6.29
CA ASP A 52 11.19 -10.80 7.73
C ASP A 52 12.58 -10.30 8.19
N GLU A 53 13.67 -10.89 7.66
CA GLU A 53 15.04 -10.42 7.90
C GLU A 53 15.25 -8.99 7.38
N LEU A 54 14.78 -8.69 6.15
CA LEU A 54 14.83 -7.34 5.59
C LEU A 54 14.04 -6.34 6.45
N GLN A 55 12.85 -6.71 6.94
CA GLN A 55 12.06 -5.86 7.82
C GLN A 55 12.78 -5.56 9.15
N GLN A 56 13.42 -6.56 9.74
CA GLN A 56 14.21 -6.41 10.96
C GLN A 56 15.44 -5.50 10.75
N PHE A 57 16.15 -5.69 9.64
CA PHE A 57 17.27 -4.83 9.26
C PHE A 57 16.84 -3.38 9.08
N VAL A 58 15.77 -3.14 8.32
CA VAL A 58 15.21 -1.79 8.13
C VAL A 58 14.80 -1.17 9.47
N TYR A 59 14.25 -1.97 10.39
CA TYR A 59 13.87 -1.50 11.72
C TYR A 59 15.08 -1.06 12.55
N ALA A 60 16.09 -1.92 12.67
CA ALA A 60 17.31 -1.63 13.43
C ALA A 60 18.03 -0.40 12.87
N ALA A 61 18.28 -0.37 11.56
CA ALA A 61 18.94 0.77 10.91
C ALA A 61 18.17 2.08 11.08
N SER A 62 16.84 2.06 10.99
CA SER A 62 16.01 3.25 11.18
C SER A 62 16.07 3.78 12.61
N HIS A 63 16.02 2.89 13.61
CA HIS A 63 16.16 3.27 15.01
C HIS A 63 17.53 3.93 15.27
N ASP A 64 18.60 3.31 14.76
CA ASP A 64 19.97 3.76 14.98
C ASP A 64 20.27 5.06 14.24
N LEU A 65 19.55 5.38 13.16
CA LEU A 65 19.62 6.67 12.48
C LEU A 65 18.76 7.76 13.15
N GLN A 66 17.66 7.40 13.84
CA GLN A 66 16.81 8.38 14.51
C GLN A 66 17.47 9.05 15.72
N GLN A 67 18.26 8.30 16.49
CA GLN A 67 18.94 8.81 17.67
C GLN A 67 19.96 9.93 17.35
N PRO A 68 20.95 9.74 16.46
CA PRO A 68 21.91 10.78 16.13
C PRO A 68 21.24 11.97 15.44
N LEU A 69 20.23 11.72 14.60
CA LEU A 69 19.49 12.79 13.92
C LEU A 69 18.73 13.70 14.88
N ARG A 70 18.10 13.11 15.91
CA ARG A 70 17.43 13.87 16.98
C ARG A 70 18.43 14.75 17.71
N SER A 71 19.61 14.23 18.04
CA SER A 71 20.67 15.00 18.69
C SER A 71 21.13 16.18 17.82
N ILE A 72 21.35 15.97 16.51
CA ILE A 72 21.70 17.04 15.57
C ILE A 72 20.61 18.12 15.55
N GLY A 73 19.34 17.72 15.46
CA GLY A 73 18.21 18.65 15.48
C GLY A 73 18.16 19.48 16.76
N THR A 74 18.34 18.85 17.93
CA THR A 74 18.37 19.55 19.23
C THR A 74 19.51 20.56 19.31
N TYR A 75 20.74 20.18 18.92
CA TYR A 75 21.88 21.11 18.94
C TYR A 75 21.72 22.25 17.93
N ALA A 76 21.13 21.98 16.76
CA ALA A 76 20.83 23.02 15.77
C ALA A 76 19.79 24.02 16.29
N GLN A 77 18.74 23.54 16.98
CA GLN A 77 17.76 24.40 17.64
C GLN A 77 18.36 25.25 18.77
N LEU A 78 19.30 24.69 19.55
CA LEU A 78 20.03 25.44 20.58
C LEU A 78 20.89 26.56 19.95
N LEU A 79 21.64 26.25 18.90
CA LEU A 79 22.42 27.24 18.15
C LEU A 79 21.53 28.33 17.54
N GLN A 80 20.35 27.97 17.01
CA GLN A 80 19.39 28.93 16.46
C GLN A 80 18.90 29.92 17.53
N ARG A 81 18.73 29.45 18.77
CA ARG A 81 18.32 30.30 19.90
C ARG A 81 19.45 31.17 20.43
N GLU A 82 20.68 30.68 20.42
CA GLU A 82 21.85 31.38 20.95
C GLU A 82 22.40 32.44 20.00
N TYR A 83 22.26 32.22 18.68
CA TYR A 83 22.72 33.13 17.63
C TYR A 83 21.57 33.73 16.82
N SER A 84 20.41 33.96 17.44
CA SER A 84 19.22 34.48 16.74
C SER A 84 19.42 35.85 16.09
N ASP A 85 20.36 36.64 16.62
CA ASP A 85 20.68 37.99 16.14
C ASP A 85 21.68 37.99 14.96
N ASP A 86 22.36 36.86 14.72
CA ASP A 86 23.23 36.67 13.56
C ASP A 86 22.42 36.03 12.42
N LYS A 87 22.15 36.84 11.39
CA LYS A 87 21.35 36.43 10.24
C LYS A 87 21.90 35.20 9.51
N HIS A 88 23.23 35.05 9.42
CA HIS A 88 23.84 33.90 8.74
C HIS A 88 23.75 32.65 9.61
N ALA A 89 23.99 32.77 10.91
CA ALA A 89 23.82 31.66 11.84
C ALA A 89 22.36 31.19 11.92
N ALA A 90 21.40 32.11 11.91
CA ALA A 90 19.98 31.81 11.88
C ALA A 90 19.57 31.07 10.58
N GLU A 91 20.07 31.50 9.42
CA GLU A 91 19.83 30.82 8.14
C GLU A 91 20.45 29.41 8.11
N PHE A 92 21.71 29.24 8.52
CA PHE A 92 22.36 27.92 8.54
C PHE A 92 21.71 26.95 9.53
N THR A 93 21.35 27.41 10.72
CA THR A 93 20.69 26.57 11.73
C THR A 93 19.28 26.19 11.28
N ALA A 94 18.54 27.08 10.61
CA ALA A 94 17.26 26.74 9.99
C ALA A 94 17.41 25.64 8.94
N PHE A 95 18.42 25.71 8.05
CA PHE A 95 18.71 24.64 7.08
C PHE A 95 18.98 23.28 7.75
N ILE A 96 19.74 23.26 8.86
CA ILE A 96 20.05 22.02 9.59
C ILE A 96 18.79 21.47 10.25
N VAL A 97 17.98 22.33 10.89
CA VAL A 97 16.71 21.92 11.50
C VAL A 97 15.76 21.33 10.46
N ASP A 98 15.59 21.98 9.32
CA ASP A 98 14.73 21.47 8.24
C ASP A 98 15.23 20.14 7.68
N GLY A 99 16.56 20.02 7.46
CA GLY A 99 17.17 18.77 7.01
C GLY A 99 16.94 17.62 7.99
N THR A 100 17.10 17.87 9.30
CA THR A 100 16.86 16.84 10.32
C THR A 100 15.38 16.46 10.43
N ASN A 101 14.46 17.42 10.31
CA ASN A 101 13.03 17.14 10.26
C ASN A 101 12.65 16.29 9.04
N GLN A 102 13.18 16.62 7.87
CA GLN A 102 12.95 15.87 6.63
C GLN A 102 13.47 14.44 6.72
N MET A 103 14.70 14.25 7.23
CA MET A 103 15.26 12.92 7.45
C MET A 103 14.44 12.12 8.47
N GLY A 104 13.95 12.76 9.53
CA GLY A 104 13.10 12.13 10.55
C GLY A 104 11.78 11.63 9.96
N LEU A 105 11.18 12.40 9.04
CA LEU A 105 9.99 11.99 8.30
C LEU A 105 10.29 10.78 7.40
N LEU A 106 11.37 10.82 6.61
CA LEU A 106 11.76 9.71 5.72
C LEU A 106 11.96 8.40 6.48
N ILE A 107 12.64 8.45 7.64
CA ILE A 107 12.89 7.24 8.44
C ILE A 107 11.58 6.68 9.01
N ARG A 108 10.69 7.53 9.55
CA ARG A 108 9.38 7.09 10.06
C ARG A 108 8.52 6.46 8.97
N ASP A 109 8.51 7.05 7.78
CA ASP A 109 7.73 6.55 6.67
C ASP A 109 8.32 5.24 6.11
N LEU A 110 9.65 5.11 6.08
CA LEU A 110 10.32 3.85 5.72
C LEU A 110 9.97 2.73 6.70
N LEU A 111 10.01 3.01 8.01
CA LEU A 111 9.59 2.06 9.05
C LEU A 111 8.14 1.62 8.88
N THR A 112 7.27 2.59 8.59
CA THR A 112 5.86 2.34 8.34
C THR A 112 5.70 1.43 7.13
N TYR A 113 6.28 1.80 5.98
CA TYR A 113 6.23 1.00 4.76
C TYR A 113 6.80 -0.41 4.94
N SER A 114 7.88 -0.57 5.71
CA SER A 114 8.47 -1.88 6.02
C SER A 114 7.44 -2.79 6.70
N ARG A 115 6.75 -2.28 7.73
CA ARG A 115 5.79 -3.03 8.57
C ARG A 115 4.40 -3.20 7.96
N THR A 116 4.03 -2.34 7.02
CA THR A 116 2.74 -2.41 6.34
C THR A 116 2.60 -3.71 5.55
N GLY A 117 1.42 -4.33 5.56
CA GLY A 117 1.08 -5.48 4.70
C GLY A 117 0.89 -6.82 5.44
N THR A 118 1.29 -6.91 6.70
CA THR A 118 0.98 -8.03 7.60
C THR A 118 -0.16 -7.62 8.54
N SER A 119 -1.41 -7.85 8.13
CA SER A 119 -2.56 -7.71 9.06
C SER A 119 -3.18 -9.06 9.37
N THR A 120 -3.42 -9.29 10.66
CA THR A 120 -4.10 -10.47 11.20
C THR A 120 -5.47 -10.13 11.83
N ARG A 121 -5.95 -8.88 11.69
CA ARG A 121 -7.14 -8.37 12.41
C ARG A 121 -8.22 -7.84 11.46
N ARG A 122 -8.60 -8.64 10.47
CA ARG A 122 -9.72 -8.30 9.58
C ARG A 122 -11.06 -8.63 10.22
N ALA A 123 -12.03 -7.75 10.01
CA ALA A 123 -13.42 -7.95 10.37
C ALA A 123 -14.32 -7.20 9.37
N ASN A 124 -15.62 -7.46 9.38
CA ASN A 124 -16.56 -6.60 8.66
C ASN A 124 -16.65 -5.26 9.38
N ILE A 125 -16.15 -4.21 8.72
CA ILE A 125 -16.04 -2.86 9.26
C ILE A 125 -16.72 -1.91 8.28
N SER A 126 -17.59 -1.02 8.80
CA SER A 126 -18.10 0.11 8.03
C SER A 126 -16.96 1.07 7.71
N LEU A 127 -16.76 1.37 6.42
CA LEU A 127 -15.68 2.24 5.98
C LEU A 127 -15.84 3.71 6.42
N ASN A 128 -17.01 4.08 6.95
CA ASN A 128 -17.22 5.39 7.57
C ASN A 128 -16.30 5.61 8.76
N GLY A 129 -16.04 4.59 9.58
CA GLY A 129 -15.14 4.66 10.73
C GLY A 129 -13.72 5.05 10.32
N PRO A 130 -13.04 4.24 9.49
CA PRO A 130 -11.74 4.57 8.91
C PRO A 130 -11.64 5.96 8.28
N LEU A 131 -12.67 6.38 7.53
CA LEU A 131 -12.71 7.71 6.92
C LEU A 131 -12.73 8.82 7.99
N GLN A 132 -13.58 8.70 9.00
CA GLN A 132 -13.68 9.67 10.09
C GLN A 132 -12.37 9.77 10.89
N TRP A 133 -11.69 8.65 11.14
CA TRP A 133 -10.38 8.65 11.78
C TRP A 133 -9.35 9.44 10.97
N ALA A 134 -9.30 9.24 9.66
CA ALA A 134 -8.42 9.99 8.77
C ALA A 134 -8.74 11.49 8.77
N MET A 135 -10.02 11.86 8.66
CA MET A 135 -10.46 13.25 8.71
C MET A 135 -10.13 13.92 10.05
N LEU A 136 -10.33 13.22 11.18
CA LEU A 136 -9.98 13.75 12.50
C LEU A 136 -8.48 14.03 12.61
N LYS A 137 -7.65 13.09 12.15
CA LYS A 137 -6.19 13.25 12.14
C LYS A 137 -5.75 14.46 11.30
N LEU A 138 -6.37 14.66 10.14
CA LEU A 138 -6.06 15.73 9.18
C LEU A 138 -6.79 17.06 9.48
N THR A 139 -7.44 17.18 10.64
CA THR A 139 -8.18 18.40 11.01
C THR A 139 -7.33 19.68 10.89
N PRO A 140 -6.05 19.73 11.34
CA PRO A 140 -5.23 20.93 11.19
C PRO A 140 -5.06 21.35 9.73
N GLU A 141 -4.69 20.41 8.85
CA GLU A 141 -4.48 20.64 7.43
C GLU A 141 -5.77 21.00 6.70
N ILE A 142 -6.90 20.38 7.06
CA ILE A 142 -8.23 20.71 6.53
C ILE A 142 -8.59 22.16 6.85
N ARG A 143 -8.34 22.60 8.11
CA ARG A 143 -8.61 23.98 8.54
C ARG A 143 -7.69 24.99 7.87
N GLU A 144 -6.40 24.66 7.76
CA GLU A 144 -5.40 25.53 7.14
C GLU A 144 -5.67 25.75 5.64
N THR A 145 -6.08 24.69 4.94
CA THR A 145 -6.35 24.74 3.49
C THR A 145 -7.77 25.18 3.14
N GLY A 146 -8.68 25.24 4.12
CA GLY A 146 -10.10 25.51 3.89
C GLY A 146 -10.79 24.39 3.10
N ALA A 147 -10.27 23.16 3.20
CA ALA A 147 -10.77 22.04 2.42
C ALA A 147 -12.21 21.66 2.78
N HIS A 148 -12.97 21.29 1.76
CA HIS A 148 -14.32 20.76 1.91
C HIS A 148 -14.33 19.28 1.49
N ILE A 149 -14.64 18.41 2.46
CA ILE A 149 -14.70 16.96 2.25
C ILE A 149 -16.16 16.52 2.30
N GLN A 150 -16.65 15.94 1.21
CA GLN A 150 -17.99 15.36 1.11
C GLN A 150 -17.88 13.84 0.98
N HIS A 151 -18.77 13.12 1.67
CA HIS A 151 -18.89 11.68 1.50
C HIS A 151 -20.34 11.25 1.72
N GLY A 152 -20.76 10.20 1.01
CA GLY A 152 -21.99 9.48 1.31
C GLY A 152 -21.77 8.45 2.43
N ASP A 153 -22.79 7.62 2.69
CA ASP A 153 -22.63 6.43 3.51
C ASP A 153 -21.74 5.41 2.79
N LEU A 154 -20.62 5.05 3.40
CA LEU A 154 -19.74 4.01 2.86
C LEU A 154 -20.13 2.62 3.39
N PRO A 155 -20.11 1.58 2.53
CA PRO A 155 -20.51 0.23 2.91
C PRO A 155 -19.50 -0.45 3.84
N GLU A 156 -19.84 -1.66 4.29
CA GLU A 156 -18.94 -2.51 5.08
C GLU A 156 -18.04 -3.35 4.17
N ALA A 157 -16.82 -3.64 4.64
CA ALA A 157 -15.89 -4.54 3.97
C ALA A 157 -15.09 -5.37 4.99
N TYR A 158 -14.61 -6.55 4.58
CA TYR A 158 -13.78 -7.41 5.42
C TYR A 158 -12.32 -6.95 5.45
N VAL A 159 -12.00 -6.02 6.35
CA VAL A 159 -10.75 -5.25 6.34
C VAL A 159 -10.16 -5.05 7.74
N ASP A 160 -8.91 -4.63 7.79
CA ASP A 160 -8.30 -4.05 8.98
C ASP A 160 -8.61 -2.55 9.04
N GLU A 161 -9.43 -2.15 10.01
CA GLU A 161 -9.91 -0.77 10.18
C GLU A 161 -8.77 0.26 10.19
N MET A 162 -7.68 -0.03 10.91
CA MET A 162 -6.55 0.89 11.06
C MET A 162 -5.76 1.03 9.76
N GLN A 163 -5.60 -0.06 9.02
CA GLN A 163 -4.93 -0.02 7.72
C GLN A 163 -5.76 0.73 6.68
N ILE A 164 -7.09 0.55 6.65
CA ILE A 164 -7.96 1.34 5.75
C ILE A 164 -7.97 2.81 6.16
N ALA A 165 -7.97 3.13 7.46
CA ALA A 165 -7.86 4.52 7.92
C ALA A 165 -6.55 5.15 7.41
N GLN A 166 -5.46 4.39 7.38
CA GLN A 166 -4.19 4.83 6.81
C GLN A 166 -4.24 5.02 5.28
N VAL A 167 -5.01 4.22 4.54
CA VAL A 167 -5.26 4.46 3.11
C VAL A 167 -5.96 5.80 2.92
N PHE A 168 -7.05 6.06 3.65
CA PHE A 168 -7.75 7.34 3.57
C PHE A 168 -6.85 8.53 3.96
N ASP A 169 -6.06 8.40 5.03
CA ASP A 169 -5.08 9.41 5.44
C ASP A 169 -4.07 9.72 4.32
N CYS A 170 -3.57 8.68 3.63
CA CYS A 170 -2.67 8.86 2.51
C CYS A 170 -3.34 9.58 1.33
N LEU A 171 -4.57 9.21 0.98
CA LEU A 171 -5.28 9.76 -0.19
C LEU A 171 -5.78 11.18 0.06
N ILE A 172 -6.44 11.42 1.19
CA ILE A 172 -6.93 12.76 1.59
C ILE A 172 -5.73 13.68 1.84
N GLY A 173 -4.72 13.21 2.56
CA GLY A 173 -3.49 13.97 2.78
C GLY A 173 -2.79 14.34 1.46
N ASN A 174 -2.87 13.48 0.43
CA ASN A 174 -2.36 13.81 -0.90
C ASN A 174 -3.19 14.94 -1.56
N ALA A 175 -4.51 14.86 -1.51
CA ALA A 175 -5.40 15.88 -2.07
C ALA A 175 -5.19 17.27 -1.41
N LEU A 176 -4.99 17.32 -0.09
CA LEU A 176 -4.70 18.57 0.63
C LEU A 176 -3.33 19.17 0.25
N LYS A 177 -2.32 18.31 0.03
CA LYS A 177 -0.95 18.70 -0.30
C LYS A 177 -0.79 19.18 -1.74
N TYR A 178 -1.39 18.48 -2.70
CA TYR A 178 -1.28 18.76 -4.14
C TYR A 178 -2.48 19.53 -4.70
N ARG A 179 -3.09 20.37 -3.86
CA ARG A 179 -4.17 21.26 -4.24
C ARG A 179 -3.72 22.28 -5.29
N GLY A 180 -4.68 22.75 -6.08
CA GLY A 180 -4.50 23.90 -6.97
C GLY A 180 -4.64 25.22 -6.22
N ASP A 181 -4.96 26.28 -6.96
CA ASP A 181 -5.17 27.63 -6.39
C ASP A 181 -6.50 27.75 -5.62
N GLN A 182 -7.45 26.86 -5.89
CA GLN A 182 -8.74 26.82 -5.22
C GLN A 182 -8.67 25.98 -3.93
N PRO A 183 -9.54 26.24 -2.94
CA PRO A 183 -9.69 25.36 -1.79
C PRO A 183 -9.93 23.90 -2.22
N PRO A 184 -9.34 22.92 -1.53
CA PRO A 184 -9.50 21.52 -1.91
C PRO A 184 -10.97 21.08 -1.76
N GLU A 185 -11.54 20.59 -2.85
CA GLU A 185 -12.84 19.90 -2.86
C GLU A 185 -12.57 18.42 -3.01
N ILE A 186 -12.87 17.65 -1.95
CA ILE A 186 -12.60 16.22 -1.90
C ILE A 186 -13.92 15.48 -1.77
N SER A 187 -14.21 14.56 -2.69
CA SER A 187 -15.38 13.69 -2.60
C SER A 187 -14.96 12.22 -2.43
N VAL A 188 -15.51 11.56 -1.41
CA VAL A 188 -15.32 10.12 -1.16
C VAL A 188 -16.60 9.37 -1.50
N ALA A 189 -16.50 8.39 -2.38
CA ALA A 189 -17.61 7.56 -2.82
C ALA A 189 -17.21 6.09 -2.85
N ALA A 190 -18.20 5.21 -2.83
CA ALA A 190 -18.02 3.77 -2.91
C ALA A 190 -19.07 3.16 -3.83
N ASN A 191 -18.66 2.21 -4.67
CA ASN A 191 -19.52 1.47 -5.58
C ASN A 191 -19.25 -0.02 -5.41
N GLU A 192 -20.30 -0.79 -5.19
CA GLU A 192 -20.24 -2.25 -5.18
C GLU A 192 -20.24 -2.79 -6.61
N ASP A 193 -19.37 -3.75 -6.87
CA ASP A 193 -19.33 -4.52 -8.10
C ASP A 193 -19.33 -6.04 -7.77
N PRO A 194 -19.52 -6.92 -8.76
CA PRO A 194 -19.55 -8.37 -8.51
C PRO A 194 -18.25 -8.93 -7.93
N ASP A 195 -17.11 -8.26 -8.14
CA ASP A 195 -15.77 -8.73 -7.76
C ASP A 195 -15.30 -8.11 -6.43
N GLY A 196 -16.00 -7.10 -5.92
CA GLY A 196 -15.70 -6.44 -4.66
C GLY A 196 -16.33 -5.05 -4.52
N LEU A 197 -15.70 -4.26 -3.68
CA LEU A 197 -16.04 -2.87 -3.42
C LEU A 197 -14.97 -1.95 -4.02
N VAL A 198 -15.37 -0.96 -4.80
CA VAL A 198 -14.48 0.10 -5.30
C VAL A 198 -14.75 1.40 -4.57
N VAL A 199 -13.73 1.93 -3.90
CA VAL A 199 -13.76 3.22 -3.22
C VAL A 199 -12.98 4.25 -4.02
N SER A 200 -13.57 5.42 -4.22
CA SER A 200 -13.02 6.53 -4.99
C SER A 200 -12.83 7.76 -4.09
N VAL A 201 -11.64 8.33 -4.11
CA VAL A 201 -11.30 9.62 -3.49
C VAL A 201 -10.92 10.59 -4.61
N LYS A 202 -11.81 11.53 -4.90
CA LYS A 202 -11.64 12.53 -5.96
C LYS A 202 -11.30 13.89 -5.38
N ASP A 203 -10.35 14.58 -5.99
CA ASP A 203 -9.92 15.94 -5.66
C ASP A 203 -10.00 16.88 -6.88
N ASN A 204 -9.98 18.19 -6.62
CA ASN A 204 -9.88 19.27 -7.62
C ASN A 204 -8.46 19.87 -7.71
N GLY A 205 -7.43 19.08 -7.37
CA GLY A 205 -6.03 19.52 -7.31
C GLY A 205 -5.38 19.74 -8.68
N GLN A 206 -4.04 19.76 -8.70
CA GLN A 206 -3.25 20.05 -9.91
C GLN A 206 -3.40 19.00 -11.03
N GLY A 207 -3.86 17.80 -10.69
CA GLY A 207 -3.93 16.67 -11.60
C GLY A 207 -2.58 15.96 -11.80
N ILE A 208 -2.64 14.76 -12.37
CA ILE A 208 -1.48 13.90 -12.62
C ILE A 208 -1.49 13.50 -14.09
N GLU A 209 -0.43 13.86 -14.82
CA GLU A 209 -0.34 13.49 -16.23
C GLU A 209 -0.36 11.96 -16.42
N PRO A 210 -1.05 11.44 -17.46
CA PRO A 210 -1.21 10.00 -17.68
C PRO A 210 0.08 9.17 -17.64
N ARG A 211 1.18 9.72 -18.17
CA ARG A 211 2.50 9.05 -18.15
C ARG A 211 3.02 8.74 -16.75
N PHE A 212 2.51 9.40 -15.71
CA PHE A 212 2.94 9.23 -14.34
C PHE A 212 1.99 8.38 -13.48
N HIS A 213 0.84 7.93 -13.99
CA HIS A 213 -0.18 7.21 -13.21
C HIS A 213 0.38 5.98 -12.48
N ASP A 214 1.24 5.18 -13.13
CA ASP A 214 1.89 4.04 -12.47
C ASP A 214 3.04 4.47 -11.54
N GLN A 215 3.66 5.61 -11.86
CA GLN A 215 4.86 6.09 -11.20
C GLN A 215 4.56 6.71 -9.83
N VAL A 216 3.36 7.26 -9.62
CA VAL A 216 2.97 7.90 -8.35
C VAL A 216 2.93 6.94 -7.16
N PHE A 217 2.81 5.64 -7.41
CA PHE A 217 2.80 4.62 -6.36
C PHE A 217 4.19 4.02 -6.08
N VAL A 218 5.23 4.41 -6.84
CA VAL A 218 6.60 3.93 -6.64
C VAL A 218 7.16 4.58 -5.37
N PRO A 219 7.70 3.79 -4.41
CA PRO A 219 8.29 4.35 -3.19
C PRO A 219 9.37 5.40 -3.50
N PHE A 220 9.40 6.48 -2.71
CA PHE A 220 10.33 7.61 -2.83
C PHE A 220 10.20 8.45 -4.11
N LYS A 221 9.21 8.18 -4.97
CA LYS A 221 9.00 8.95 -6.19
C LYS A 221 8.14 10.18 -5.92
N ARG A 222 8.60 11.34 -6.38
CA ARG A 222 7.90 12.62 -6.32
C ARG A 222 7.79 13.21 -7.72
N LEU A 223 6.58 13.62 -8.11
CA LEU A 223 6.34 14.24 -9.42
C LEU A 223 6.60 15.73 -9.41
N HIS A 224 6.44 16.38 -8.27
CA HIS A 224 6.68 17.81 -8.11
C HIS A 224 7.90 17.98 -7.22
N GLY A 225 8.70 19.00 -7.51
CA GLY A 225 10.00 19.26 -6.90
C GLY A 225 9.97 19.45 -5.38
N LYS A 226 11.04 19.98 -4.80
CA LYS A 226 11.19 20.14 -3.34
C LYS A 226 10.07 20.98 -2.68
N ASP A 227 9.30 21.71 -3.46
CA ASP A 227 8.29 22.69 -3.02
C ASP A 227 7.08 22.08 -2.29
N VAL A 228 6.78 20.78 -2.51
CA VAL A 228 5.71 20.09 -1.76
C VAL A 228 6.33 19.20 -0.67
N PRO A 229 6.00 19.39 0.63
CA PRO A 229 6.57 18.59 1.71
C PRO A 229 6.08 17.12 1.66
N GLY A 230 7.01 16.18 1.77
CA GLY A 230 6.68 14.74 1.82
C GLY A 230 7.85 13.81 1.52
N SER A 231 7.75 12.58 2.03
CA SER A 231 8.71 11.49 1.82
C SER A 231 8.57 10.80 0.45
N GLY A 232 7.41 10.90 -0.20
CA GLY A 232 7.07 10.12 -1.39
C GLY A 232 6.69 8.67 -1.10
N LEU A 233 6.35 8.31 0.14
CA LEU A 233 5.94 6.94 0.50
C LEU A 233 4.42 6.78 0.69
N GLY A 234 3.65 7.85 0.89
CA GLY A 234 2.21 7.76 1.21
C GLY A 234 1.41 6.89 0.24
N LEU A 235 1.47 7.18 -1.06
CA LEU A 235 0.77 6.39 -2.08
C LEU A 235 1.33 4.97 -2.21
N ALA A 236 2.62 4.76 -1.96
CA ALA A 236 3.22 3.43 -1.93
C ALA A 236 2.72 2.60 -0.73
N ILE A 237 2.55 3.23 0.43
CA ILE A 237 1.94 2.63 1.64
C ILE A 237 0.50 2.25 1.34
N ALA A 238 -0.31 3.17 0.80
CA ALA A 238 -1.69 2.89 0.40
C ALA A 238 -1.77 1.69 -0.56
N ARG A 239 -0.91 1.66 -1.58
CA ARG A 239 -0.81 0.52 -2.51
C ARG A 239 -0.44 -0.79 -1.81
N LYS A 240 0.51 -0.76 -0.86
CA LYS A 240 0.91 -1.95 -0.12
C LYS A 240 -0.23 -2.48 0.75
N ILE A 241 -0.98 -1.60 1.41
CA ILE A 241 -2.16 -1.95 2.21
C ILE A 241 -3.25 -2.58 1.35
N VAL A 242 -3.63 -1.91 0.26
CA VAL A 242 -4.70 -2.36 -0.64
C VAL A 242 -4.34 -3.72 -1.23
N ARG A 243 -3.10 -3.91 -1.67
CA ARG A 243 -2.61 -5.21 -2.16
C ARG A 243 -2.63 -6.29 -1.09
N ALA A 244 -2.29 -5.95 0.16
CA ALA A 244 -2.38 -6.92 1.26
C ALA A 244 -3.83 -7.40 1.46
N HIS A 245 -4.82 -6.55 1.19
CA HIS A 245 -6.25 -6.90 1.19
C HIS A 245 -6.71 -7.61 -0.10
N GLY A 246 -5.81 -7.97 -1.02
CA GLY A 246 -6.15 -8.61 -2.28
C GLY A 246 -6.68 -7.65 -3.34
N GLY A 247 -6.74 -6.35 -3.05
CA GLY A 247 -7.24 -5.32 -3.94
C GLY A 247 -6.19 -4.72 -4.86
N ARG A 248 -6.64 -3.76 -5.67
CA ARG A 248 -5.80 -2.91 -6.52
C ARG A 248 -6.08 -1.44 -6.24
N ILE A 249 -5.07 -0.58 -6.41
CA ILE A 249 -5.21 0.88 -6.36
C ILE A 249 -4.73 1.47 -7.68
N TRP A 250 -5.43 2.48 -8.19
CA TRP A 250 -5.11 3.19 -9.42
C TRP A 250 -5.53 4.64 -9.33
N VAL A 251 -5.12 5.44 -10.31
CA VAL A 251 -5.48 6.86 -10.41
C VAL A 251 -6.01 7.17 -11.79
N GLU A 252 -7.02 8.03 -11.84
CA GLU A 252 -7.60 8.59 -13.05
C GLU A 252 -7.45 10.11 -12.99
N SER A 253 -6.71 10.68 -13.94
CA SER A 253 -6.53 12.13 -14.04
C SER A 253 -6.15 12.50 -15.48
N ASP A 254 -6.61 13.65 -15.94
CA ASP A 254 -6.25 14.25 -17.21
C ASP A 254 -5.00 15.16 -17.12
N GLY A 255 -4.42 15.27 -15.91
CA GLY A 255 -3.27 16.12 -15.63
C GLY A 255 -3.59 17.60 -15.37
N LYS A 256 -4.86 18.00 -15.30
CA LYS A 256 -5.25 19.42 -15.16
C LYS A 256 -6.40 19.67 -14.19
N HIS A 257 -7.38 18.78 -14.10
CA HIS A 257 -8.62 19.02 -13.35
C HIS A 257 -8.74 18.12 -12.11
N GLY A 258 -7.65 18.00 -11.36
CA GLY A 258 -7.59 17.12 -10.19
C GLY A 258 -7.39 15.66 -10.54
N SER A 259 -7.52 14.80 -9.53
CA SER A 259 -7.30 13.36 -9.64
C SER A 259 -8.39 12.57 -8.93
N THR A 260 -8.68 11.37 -9.43
CA THR A 260 -9.51 10.38 -8.74
C THR A 260 -8.65 9.18 -8.42
N PHE A 261 -8.36 8.97 -7.14
CA PHE A 261 -7.70 7.77 -6.65
C PHE A 261 -8.75 6.72 -6.33
N ASN A 262 -8.62 5.55 -6.95
CA ASN A 262 -9.55 4.44 -6.79
C ASN A 262 -8.82 3.27 -6.13
N PHE A 263 -9.44 2.60 -5.17
CA PHE A 263 -8.97 1.33 -4.65
C PHE A 263 -10.09 0.31 -4.53
N SER A 264 -9.79 -0.95 -4.81
CA SER A 264 -10.72 -2.06 -4.67
C SER A 264 -10.46 -2.86 -3.40
N LEU A 265 -11.52 -3.47 -2.86
CA LEU A 265 -11.51 -4.42 -1.77
C LEU A 265 -12.35 -5.62 -2.22
N PRO A 266 -11.75 -6.78 -2.54
CA PRO A 266 -12.50 -7.97 -2.96
C PRO A 266 -13.36 -8.51 -1.81
N TRP A 267 -14.45 -9.20 -2.14
CA TRP A 267 -15.35 -9.88 -1.20
C TRP A 267 -14.67 -11.01 -0.42
#